data_AF-A0A9E3K684-F1
#
_entry.id   AF-A0A9E3K684-F1
#
_cell.length_a   1.000
_cell.length_b   1.000
_cell.length_c   1.000
_cell.angle_alpha   90.00
_cell.angle_beta   90.00
_cell.angle_gamma   90.00
#
_symmetry.space_group_name_H-M   'P 1'
#
loop_
_entity.id
_entity.type
_entity.pdbx_description
1 polymer ?
#
loop_
_entity_poly.entity_id
_entity_poly.type
_entity_poly.pdbx_seq_one_letter_code
_entity_poly.pdbx_strand_id
1 'polypeptide(L)'
;AVLKLMEGVDAVLHFGGISTEAPFEAIMQANILGVANLYEAIHKAGVKRVVFASSNHAVGYYKQTDMIDANDPTRPDSFYGVSKCFGESMSRYYYDRFGIETVCIRIGSSFPAPINKRMMITYFSYDDLVEMLRCSLFTPRVGHTIAFGMSDNDGKWWDNRYASHLSFRAKDSSRVFADRFPDSSDFPPKDDVISTYQGGKFLLDGPQYKK
;
A
#
# COMPACT_ATOMS: atom_id res chain seq x y z
N ALA A 1 -8.54 -19.56 15.21
CA ALA A 1 -7.96 -18.37 15.88
C ALA A 1 -8.53 -17.08 15.30
N VAL A 2 -8.35 -16.82 13.99
CA VAL A 2 -8.79 -15.55 13.36
C VAL A 2 -10.30 -15.30 13.47
N LEU A 3 -11.16 -16.31 13.35
CA LEU A 3 -12.61 -16.15 13.53
C LEU A 3 -12.99 -15.60 14.92
N LYS A 4 -12.33 -16.05 15.99
CA LYS A 4 -12.59 -15.53 17.34
C LYS A 4 -12.18 -14.06 17.49
N LEU A 5 -11.18 -13.60 16.73
CA LEU A 5 -10.78 -12.18 16.74
C LEU A 5 -11.85 -11.26 16.13
N MET A 6 -12.83 -11.81 15.39
CA MET A 6 -13.91 -11.04 14.78
C MET A 6 -15.14 -10.87 15.69
N GLU A 7 -15.14 -11.47 16.89
CA GLU A 7 -16.25 -11.33 17.84
C GLU A 7 -16.43 -9.85 18.24
N GLY A 8 -17.59 -9.28 17.91
CA GLY A 8 -17.92 -7.88 18.23
C GLY A 8 -17.21 -6.83 17.37
N VAL A 9 -16.60 -7.21 16.24
CA VAL A 9 -15.91 -6.29 15.34
C VAL A 9 -16.88 -5.72 14.30
N ASP A 10 -16.94 -4.39 14.17
CA ASP A 10 -17.78 -3.72 13.15
C ASP A 10 -17.02 -3.45 11.83
N ALA A 11 -15.70 -3.23 11.92
CA ALA A 11 -14.81 -2.96 10.79
C ALA A 11 -13.38 -3.40 11.10
N VAL A 12 -12.61 -3.74 10.06
CA VAL A 12 -11.23 -4.21 10.19
C VAL A 12 -10.24 -3.23 9.57
N LEU A 13 -9.23 -2.84 10.35
CA LEU A 13 -7.99 -2.22 9.85
C LEU A 13 -6.90 -3.28 9.82
N HIS A 14 -6.58 -3.84 8.64
CA HIS A 14 -5.64 -4.94 8.52
C HIS A 14 -4.22 -4.46 8.18
N PHE A 15 -3.41 -4.28 9.22
CA PHE A 15 -1.97 -3.97 9.15
C PHE A 15 -1.07 -5.17 9.50
N GLY A 16 -1.67 -6.32 9.82
CA GLY A 16 -0.92 -7.53 10.18
C GLY A 16 -0.23 -8.18 8.99
N GLY A 17 0.82 -8.96 9.28
CA GLY A 17 1.62 -9.67 8.28
C GLY A 17 3.07 -9.18 8.25
N ILE A 18 3.84 -9.70 7.30
CA ILE A 18 5.20 -9.24 6.99
C ILE A 18 5.11 -8.01 6.10
N SER A 19 5.87 -6.95 6.42
CA SER A 19 5.86 -5.64 5.75
C SER A 19 7.09 -5.35 4.88
N THR A 20 8.04 -6.29 4.79
CA THR A 20 9.28 -6.20 4.01
C THR A 20 9.47 -7.47 3.18
N GLU A 21 10.48 -7.49 2.31
CA GLU A 21 10.87 -8.74 1.65
C GLU A 21 11.34 -9.78 2.68
N ALA A 22 10.94 -11.03 2.46
CA ALA A 22 11.27 -12.17 3.31
C ALA A 22 11.18 -13.47 2.50
N PRO A 23 11.73 -14.60 3.00
CA PRO A 23 11.59 -15.88 2.33
C PRO A 23 10.13 -16.24 2.06
N PHE A 24 9.87 -16.80 0.86
CA PHE A 24 8.51 -17.02 0.36
C PHE A 24 7.60 -17.77 1.35
N GLU A 25 8.11 -18.76 2.08
CA GLU A 25 7.28 -19.52 3.02
C GLU A 25 6.77 -18.67 4.20
N ALA A 26 7.58 -17.73 4.69
CA ALA A 26 7.16 -16.80 5.72
C ALA A 26 6.07 -15.85 5.18
N ILE A 27 6.28 -15.32 3.96
CA ILE A 27 5.28 -14.51 3.24
C ILE A 27 3.98 -15.31 3.01
N MET A 28 4.08 -16.57 2.61
CA MET A 28 2.94 -17.44 2.35
C MET A 28 2.11 -17.66 3.60
N GLN A 29 2.73 -17.90 4.75
CA GLN A 29 2.00 -18.06 6.02
C GLN A 29 1.35 -16.75 6.45
N ALA A 30 2.13 -15.66 6.51
CA ALA A 30 1.68 -14.40 7.10
C ALA A 30 0.72 -13.61 6.20
N ASN A 31 1.01 -13.53 4.89
CA ASN A 31 0.35 -12.60 3.99
C ASN A 31 -0.60 -13.29 3.01
N ILE A 32 -0.39 -14.57 2.67
CA ILE A 32 -1.29 -15.31 1.76
C ILE A 32 -2.33 -16.07 2.58
N LEU A 33 -1.91 -17.06 3.37
CA LEU A 33 -2.81 -17.84 4.22
C LEU A 33 -3.47 -16.96 5.29
N GLY A 34 -2.72 -16.05 5.89
CA GLY A 34 -3.26 -15.07 6.85
C GLY A 34 -4.42 -14.25 6.27
N VAL A 35 -4.28 -13.73 5.05
CA VAL A 35 -5.32 -12.95 4.38
C VAL A 35 -6.50 -13.83 3.95
N ALA A 36 -6.26 -15.05 3.45
CA ALA A 36 -7.34 -15.98 3.14
C ALA A 36 -8.20 -16.29 4.38
N ASN A 37 -7.56 -16.61 5.51
CA ASN A 37 -8.22 -16.86 6.79
C ASN A 37 -8.96 -15.62 7.30
N LEU A 38 -8.39 -14.42 7.11
CA LEU A 38 -9.01 -13.16 7.52
C LEU A 38 -10.31 -12.90 6.77
N TYR A 39 -10.31 -12.99 5.44
CA TYR A 39 -11.52 -12.73 4.66
C TYR A 39 -12.60 -13.79 4.90
N GLU A 40 -12.22 -15.06 5.10
CA GLU A 40 -13.17 -16.10 5.53
C GLU A 40 -13.81 -15.73 6.89
N ALA A 41 -13.00 -15.30 7.85
CA ALA A 41 -13.47 -14.91 9.17
C ALA A 41 -14.38 -13.66 9.13
N ILE A 42 -13.99 -12.64 8.38
CA ILE A 42 -14.77 -11.41 8.13
C ILE A 42 -16.14 -11.77 7.56
N HIS A 43 -16.16 -12.63 6.54
CA HIS A 43 -17.40 -13.06 5.92
C HIS A 43 -18.31 -13.80 6.92
N LYS A 44 -17.76 -14.77 7.67
CA LYS A 44 -18.51 -15.55 8.66
C LYS A 44 -19.04 -14.70 9.82
N ALA A 45 -18.30 -13.67 10.23
CA ALA A 45 -18.70 -12.75 11.29
C ALA A 45 -19.68 -11.66 10.81
N GLY A 46 -19.91 -11.55 9.49
CA GLY A 46 -20.82 -10.56 8.92
C GLY A 46 -20.25 -9.14 8.84
N VAL A 47 -18.94 -8.97 9.07
CA VAL A 47 -18.24 -7.68 8.95
C VAL A 47 -18.27 -7.20 7.50
N LYS A 48 -18.58 -5.92 7.29
CA LYS A 48 -18.81 -5.36 5.95
C LYS A 48 -17.76 -4.36 5.47
N ARG A 49 -16.88 -3.88 6.36
CA ARG A 49 -15.89 -2.84 6.03
C ARG A 49 -14.48 -3.30 6.40
N VAL A 50 -13.58 -3.21 5.43
CA VAL A 50 -12.16 -3.51 5.59
C VAL A 50 -11.32 -2.36 5.03
N VAL A 51 -10.26 -2.00 5.75
CA VAL A 51 -9.16 -1.21 5.20
C VAL A 51 -7.93 -2.10 5.20
N PHE A 52 -7.44 -2.40 4.00
CA PHE A 52 -6.32 -3.31 3.78
C PHE A 52 -5.05 -2.51 3.55
N ALA A 53 -4.02 -2.74 4.38
CA ALA A 53 -2.68 -2.20 4.16
C ALA A 53 -2.01 -2.94 3.00
N SER A 54 -2.30 -2.49 1.79
CA SER A 54 -1.52 -2.83 0.59
C SER A 54 -0.19 -2.05 0.59
N SER A 55 0.50 -2.01 -0.54
CA SER A 55 1.81 -1.41 -0.64
C SER A 55 2.07 -0.83 -2.03
N ASN A 56 2.83 0.27 -2.09
CA ASN A 56 3.43 0.73 -3.34
C ASN A 56 4.27 -0.37 -4.04
N HIS A 57 4.79 -1.33 -3.28
CA HIS A 57 5.54 -2.49 -3.79
C HIS A 57 4.70 -3.45 -4.65
N ALA A 58 3.36 -3.32 -4.69
CA ALA A 58 2.50 -3.99 -5.67
C ALA A 58 2.73 -3.49 -7.12
N VAL A 59 3.33 -2.29 -7.26
CA VAL A 59 3.60 -1.60 -8.53
C VAL A 59 5.05 -1.10 -8.61
N GLY A 60 5.96 -1.71 -7.84
CA GLY A 60 7.34 -1.23 -7.70
C GLY A 60 8.17 -1.18 -8.99
N TYR A 61 7.84 -1.98 -10.01
CA TYR A 61 8.55 -2.00 -11.30
C TYR A 61 8.07 -0.98 -12.35
N TYR A 62 7.17 -0.06 -11.99
CA TYR A 62 6.98 1.15 -12.80
C TYR A 62 8.16 2.08 -12.68
N LYS A 63 8.45 2.85 -13.73
CA LYS A 63 9.54 3.83 -13.69
C LYS A 63 9.13 5.03 -12.84
N GLN A 64 10.10 5.72 -12.26
CA GLN A 64 9.86 6.97 -11.54
C GLN A 64 9.37 8.11 -12.45
N THR A 65 9.50 7.95 -13.76
CA THR A 65 8.95 8.86 -14.77
C THR A 65 7.49 8.57 -15.13
N ASP A 66 6.97 7.42 -14.72
CA ASP A 66 5.60 7.01 -15.03
C ASP A 66 4.66 7.60 -13.98
N MET A 67 3.55 8.21 -14.43
CA MET A 67 2.41 8.53 -13.58
C MET A 67 1.36 7.44 -13.75
N ILE A 68 1.03 6.74 -12.66
CA ILE A 68 0.11 5.60 -12.67
C ILE A 68 -1.12 5.85 -11.80
N ASP A 69 -2.21 5.16 -12.12
CA ASP A 69 -3.45 5.19 -11.34
C ASP A 69 -3.87 3.79 -10.84
N ALA A 70 -5.08 3.68 -10.30
CA ALA A 70 -5.59 2.44 -9.72
C ALA A 70 -5.81 1.30 -10.74
N ASN A 71 -5.99 1.62 -12.02
CA ASN A 71 -6.29 0.66 -13.09
C ASN A 71 -5.06 0.13 -13.81
N ASP A 72 -3.90 0.74 -13.60
CA ASP A 72 -2.63 0.26 -14.10
C ASP A 72 -2.34 -1.18 -13.60
N PRO A 73 -1.87 -2.09 -14.49
CA PRO A 73 -1.52 -3.46 -14.10
C PRO A 73 -0.52 -3.53 -12.96
N THR A 74 -0.68 -4.46 -12.03
CA THR A 74 0.32 -4.67 -10.97
C THR A 74 1.66 -5.11 -11.55
N ARG A 75 2.75 -4.53 -11.05
CA ARG A 75 4.14 -4.87 -11.41
C ARG A 75 4.97 -5.00 -10.13
N PRO A 76 4.75 -6.07 -9.33
CA PRO A 76 5.32 -6.19 -8.00
C PRO A 76 6.83 -6.41 -8.04
N ASP A 77 7.55 -5.84 -7.08
CA ASP A 77 9.02 -5.82 -7.03
C ASP A 77 9.65 -6.88 -6.11
N SER A 78 8.83 -7.67 -5.42
CA SER A 78 9.24 -8.53 -4.31
C SER A 78 8.19 -9.62 -4.01
N PHE A 79 8.54 -10.68 -3.27
CA PHE A 79 7.54 -11.64 -2.77
C PHE A 79 6.54 -10.93 -1.85
N TYR A 80 7.01 -9.96 -1.07
CA TYR A 80 6.14 -9.04 -0.33
C TYR A 80 5.13 -8.33 -1.24
N GLY A 81 5.59 -7.66 -2.31
CA GLY A 81 4.73 -7.01 -3.29
C GLY A 81 3.70 -7.95 -3.91
N VAL A 82 4.12 -9.15 -4.32
CA VAL A 82 3.24 -10.20 -4.84
C VAL A 82 2.15 -10.58 -3.83
N SER A 83 2.51 -10.71 -2.55
CA SER A 83 1.54 -11.05 -1.50
C SER A 83 0.49 -9.95 -1.27
N LYS A 84 0.86 -8.68 -1.48
CA LYS A 84 -0.09 -7.57 -1.41
C LYS A 84 -1.03 -7.55 -2.63
N CYS A 85 -0.55 -7.89 -3.82
CA CYS A 85 -1.41 -8.13 -4.99
C CYS A 85 -2.40 -9.27 -4.76
N PHE A 86 -1.98 -10.36 -4.09
CA PHE A 86 -2.89 -11.43 -3.67
C PHE A 86 -3.99 -10.91 -2.75
N GLY A 87 -3.63 -10.07 -1.76
CA GLY A 87 -4.62 -9.46 -0.87
C GLY A 87 -5.60 -8.52 -1.58
N GLU A 88 -5.13 -7.71 -2.54
CA GLU A 88 -5.99 -6.87 -3.38
C GLU A 88 -6.96 -7.71 -4.22
N SER A 89 -6.50 -8.83 -4.78
CA SER A 89 -7.33 -9.75 -5.57
C SER A 89 -8.34 -10.50 -4.70
N MET A 90 -7.91 -10.95 -3.52
CA MET A 90 -8.77 -11.61 -2.54
C MET A 90 -9.90 -10.67 -2.10
N SER A 91 -9.57 -9.43 -1.78
CA SER A 91 -10.56 -8.45 -1.36
C SER A 91 -11.55 -8.12 -2.49
N ARG A 92 -11.07 -8.07 -3.74
CA ARG A 92 -11.93 -7.88 -4.91
C ARG A 92 -12.95 -9.01 -5.04
N TYR A 93 -12.49 -10.25 -4.91
CA TYR A 93 -13.35 -11.42 -4.94
C TYR A 93 -14.44 -11.38 -3.86
N TYR A 94 -14.07 -11.06 -2.62
CA TYR A 94 -15.04 -10.98 -1.51
C TYR A 94 -16.00 -9.79 -1.64
N TYR A 95 -15.57 -8.70 -2.26
CA TYR A 95 -16.46 -7.60 -2.62
C TYR A 95 -17.48 -8.03 -3.68
N ASP A 96 -17.03 -8.52 -4.84
CA ASP A 96 -17.94 -8.85 -5.94
C ASP A 96 -18.92 -9.98 -5.57
N ARG A 97 -18.47 -10.93 -4.75
CA ARG A 97 -19.28 -12.10 -4.37
C ARG A 97 -20.17 -11.87 -3.16
N PHE A 98 -19.73 -11.10 -2.17
CA PHE A 98 -20.40 -11.01 -0.86
C PHE A 98 -20.66 -9.56 -0.39
N GLY A 99 -20.27 -8.57 -1.19
CA GLY A 99 -20.44 -7.15 -0.87
C GLY A 99 -19.58 -6.67 0.31
N ILE A 100 -18.46 -7.34 0.60
CA ILE A 100 -17.54 -6.88 1.65
C ILE A 100 -16.72 -5.73 1.08
N GLU A 101 -17.02 -4.52 1.51
CA GLU A 101 -16.35 -3.32 1.02
C GLU A 101 -14.92 -3.24 1.57
N THR A 102 -13.96 -2.97 0.68
CA THR A 102 -12.55 -2.89 1.02
C THR A 102 -11.89 -1.67 0.37
N VAL A 103 -11.19 -0.87 1.19
CA VAL A 103 -10.21 0.10 0.68
C VAL A 103 -8.81 -0.48 0.79
N CYS A 104 -8.17 -0.76 -0.34
CA CYS A 104 -6.79 -1.19 -0.44
C CYS A 104 -5.88 0.03 -0.56
N ILE A 105 -5.16 0.36 0.52
CA ILE A 105 -4.23 1.49 0.53
C ILE A 105 -2.86 0.98 0.12
N ARG A 106 -2.38 1.34 -1.06
CA ARG A 106 -0.99 1.16 -1.49
C ARG A 106 -0.13 2.18 -0.77
N ILE A 107 0.26 1.87 0.46
CA ILE A 107 1.02 2.76 1.34
C ILE A 107 2.37 3.08 0.68
N GLY A 108 2.71 4.37 0.57
CA GLY A 108 4.02 4.84 0.13
C GLY A 108 5.08 4.66 1.22
N SER A 109 5.43 5.73 1.92
CA SER A 109 6.45 5.74 2.97
C SER A 109 5.94 6.49 4.19
N SER A 110 5.31 5.75 5.11
CA SER A 110 4.74 6.31 6.33
C SER A 110 5.72 6.24 7.50
N PHE A 111 6.41 7.36 7.73
CA PHE A 111 7.47 7.55 8.71
C PHE A 111 7.40 8.96 9.30
N PRO A 112 8.11 9.26 10.41
CA PRO A 112 8.12 10.62 10.97
C PRO A 112 8.72 11.68 10.03
N ALA A 113 9.61 11.27 9.11
CA ALA A 113 10.17 12.12 8.08
C ALA A 113 10.75 11.27 6.92
N PRO A 114 10.85 11.82 5.69
CA PRO A 114 11.60 11.20 4.61
C PRO A 114 13.07 11.00 5.00
N ILE A 115 13.63 9.83 4.65
CA ILE A 115 15.04 9.48 4.90
C ILE A 115 15.88 9.40 3.61
N ASN A 116 15.28 9.60 2.45
CA ASN A 116 15.94 9.62 1.15
C ASN A 116 15.11 10.39 0.11
N LYS A 117 15.70 10.70 -1.06
CA LYS A 117 15.05 11.44 -2.16
C LYS A 117 13.76 10.78 -2.68
N ARG A 118 13.73 9.45 -2.79
CA ARG A 118 12.50 8.72 -3.18
C ARG A 118 11.36 9.02 -2.21
N MET A 119 11.63 9.05 -0.91
CA MET A 119 10.61 9.35 0.08
C MET A 119 10.10 10.79 -0.02
N MET A 120 10.80 11.72 -0.65
CA MET A 120 10.22 13.05 -0.93
C MET A 120 8.98 12.95 -1.83
N ILE A 121 8.84 11.88 -2.62
CA ILE A 121 7.69 11.65 -3.50
C ILE A 121 6.69 10.69 -2.85
N THR A 122 7.18 9.65 -2.17
CA THR A 122 6.33 8.62 -1.57
C THR A 122 5.91 8.90 -0.12
N TYR A 123 6.34 10.02 0.47
CA TYR A 123 6.05 10.37 1.87
C TYR A 123 4.56 10.32 2.17
N PHE A 124 4.21 9.75 3.31
CA PHE A 124 2.85 9.70 3.80
C PHE A 124 2.86 9.95 5.31
N SER A 125 2.59 11.18 5.73
CA SER A 125 2.63 11.52 7.16
C SER A 125 1.69 10.64 7.97
N TYR A 126 1.93 10.55 9.28
CA TYR A 126 1.01 9.84 10.17
C TYR A 126 -0.38 10.49 10.21
N ASP A 127 -0.46 11.81 10.15
CA ASP A 127 -1.73 12.53 10.17
C ASP A 127 -2.54 12.27 8.90
N ASP A 128 -1.89 12.28 7.73
CA ASP A 128 -2.54 11.93 6.46
C ASP A 128 -2.91 10.44 6.38
N LEU A 129 -2.10 9.54 6.97
CA LEU A 129 -2.47 8.13 7.11
C LEU A 129 -3.73 7.98 7.95
N VAL A 130 -3.79 8.62 9.13
CA VAL A 130 -4.97 8.57 10.01
C VAL A 130 -6.20 9.14 9.29
N GLU A 131 -6.06 10.24 8.56
CA GLU A 131 -7.16 10.83 7.80
C GLU A 131 -7.63 9.92 6.66
N MET A 132 -6.71 9.26 5.94
CA MET A 132 -7.07 8.26 4.93
C MET A 132 -7.82 7.07 5.54
N LEU A 133 -7.39 6.58 6.71
CA LEU A 133 -8.07 5.52 7.43
C LEU A 133 -9.48 5.96 7.86
N ARG A 134 -9.63 7.18 8.39
CA ARG A 134 -10.92 7.77 8.75
C ARG A 134 -11.84 7.84 7.53
N CYS A 135 -11.38 8.41 6.42
CA CYS A 135 -12.13 8.47 5.17
C CYS A 135 -12.57 7.08 4.69
N SER A 136 -11.67 6.10 4.76
CA SER A 136 -11.93 4.71 4.35
C SER A 136 -12.96 4.01 5.24
N LEU A 137 -13.01 4.33 6.53
CA LEU A 137 -13.98 3.77 7.48
C LEU A 137 -15.35 4.43 7.39
N PHE A 138 -15.41 5.75 7.21
CA PHE A 138 -16.65 6.52 7.40
C PHE A 138 -17.31 6.98 6.09
N THR A 139 -16.68 6.78 4.93
CA THR A 139 -17.37 7.00 3.65
C THR A 139 -18.54 6.03 3.52
N PRO A 140 -19.78 6.49 3.18
CA PRO A 140 -20.97 5.65 3.20
C PRO A 140 -20.90 4.41 2.30
N ARG A 141 -20.25 4.52 1.14
CA ARG A 141 -19.98 3.40 0.22
C ARG A 141 -18.58 3.55 -0.33
N VAL A 142 -17.73 2.58 -0.04
CA VAL A 142 -16.33 2.55 -0.54
C VAL A 142 -16.14 1.51 -1.63
N GLY A 143 -17.06 0.56 -1.78
CA GLY A 143 -16.93 -0.51 -2.76
C GLY A 143 -15.63 -1.31 -2.59
N HIS A 144 -15.02 -1.68 -3.71
CA HIS A 144 -13.61 -2.10 -3.76
C HIS A 144 -12.80 -0.96 -4.36
N THR A 145 -12.01 -0.28 -3.54
CA THR A 145 -11.25 0.90 -3.94
C THR A 145 -9.76 0.68 -3.71
N ILE A 146 -8.94 0.95 -4.73
CA ILE A 146 -7.49 1.07 -4.59
C ILE A 146 -7.14 2.55 -4.47
N ALA A 147 -6.36 2.90 -3.44
CA ALA A 147 -5.87 4.25 -3.22
C ALA A 147 -4.36 4.22 -2.93
N PHE A 148 -3.60 5.16 -3.47
CA PHE A 148 -2.20 5.37 -3.12
C PHE A 148 -2.11 6.21 -1.85
N GLY A 149 -1.41 5.69 -0.84
CA GLY A 149 -1.18 6.38 0.43
C GLY A 149 0.04 7.29 0.35
N MET A 150 -0.20 8.58 0.09
CA MET A 150 0.81 9.64 0.05
C MET A 150 0.22 10.96 0.55
N SER A 151 1.08 11.80 1.09
CA SER A 151 0.81 13.21 1.40
C SER A 151 0.78 14.07 0.12
N ASP A 152 0.46 15.36 0.21
CA ASP A 152 0.48 16.28 -0.94
C ASP A 152 1.91 16.75 -1.25
N ASN A 153 2.74 15.77 -1.64
CA ASN A 153 4.13 15.97 -2.00
C ASN A 153 4.25 16.67 -3.36
N ASP A 154 5.32 17.44 -3.55
CA ASP A 154 5.54 18.21 -4.77
C ASP A 154 5.74 17.32 -6.01
N GLY A 155 6.50 16.23 -5.86
CA GLY A 155 6.64 15.20 -6.89
C GLY A 155 5.48 14.20 -6.83
N LYS A 156 5.00 13.76 -8.00
CA LYS A 156 3.84 12.85 -8.10
C LYS A 156 4.11 11.70 -9.06
N TRP A 157 4.01 10.48 -8.55
CA TRP A 157 4.02 9.24 -9.34
C TRP A 157 2.64 8.60 -9.46
N TRP A 158 1.72 9.00 -8.58
CA TRP A 158 0.46 8.32 -8.38
C TRP A 158 -0.70 9.27 -8.54
N ASP A 159 -1.81 8.75 -9.02
CA ASP A 159 -3.04 9.48 -9.22
C ASP A 159 -4.22 8.77 -8.54
N ASN A 160 -4.87 9.48 -7.62
CA ASN A 160 -5.98 8.98 -6.81
C ASN A 160 -7.37 9.37 -7.37
N ARG A 161 -7.50 9.79 -8.64
CA ARG A 161 -8.79 10.17 -9.25
C ARG A 161 -9.91 9.14 -9.01
N TYR A 162 -9.61 7.85 -9.09
CA TYR A 162 -10.59 6.77 -8.86
C TYR A 162 -10.93 6.49 -7.39
N ALA A 163 -10.19 7.08 -6.45
CA ALA A 163 -10.48 7.04 -5.01
C ALA A 163 -11.08 8.35 -4.48
N SER A 164 -11.41 9.30 -5.36
CA SER A 164 -11.90 10.64 -4.98
C SER A 164 -13.21 10.63 -4.19
N HIS A 165 -14.05 9.60 -4.34
CA HIS A 165 -15.28 9.42 -3.55
C HIS A 165 -15.03 9.20 -2.06
N LEU A 166 -13.81 8.78 -1.66
CA LEU A 166 -13.42 8.71 -0.25
C LEU A 166 -13.29 10.09 0.39
N SER A 167 -13.24 11.15 -0.42
CA SER A 167 -13.09 12.54 0.03
C SER A 167 -11.83 12.80 0.88
N PHE A 168 -10.82 11.91 0.77
CA PHE A 168 -9.53 12.11 1.39
C PHE A 168 -8.80 13.29 0.73
N ARG A 169 -8.24 14.17 1.56
CA ARG A 169 -7.38 15.27 1.12
C ARG A 169 -6.18 15.32 2.06
N ALA A 170 -5.01 15.02 1.50
CA ALA A 170 -3.76 15.17 2.23
C ALA A 170 -3.54 16.64 2.61
N LYS A 171 -2.99 16.87 3.80
CA LYS A 171 -2.71 18.21 4.35
C LYS A 171 -1.23 18.44 4.53
N ASP A 172 -0.46 17.38 4.76
CA ASP A 172 0.98 17.49 4.90
C ASP A 172 1.68 17.39 3.55
N SER A 173 2.96 17.75 3.54
CA SER A 173 3.81 17.64 2.36
C SER A 173 5.23 17.37 2.79
N SER A 174 5.93 16.54 2.02
CA SER A 174 7.37 16.33 2.18
C SER A 174 8.20 17.61 1.98
N ARG A 175 7.64 18.67 1.38
CA ARG A 175 8.32 19.95 1.12
C ARG A 175 9.04 20.53 2.34
N VAL A 176 8.50 20.35 3.54
CA VAL A 176 9.12 20.83 4.79
C VAL A 176 10.47 20.16 5.08
N PHE A 177 10.82 19.10 4.35
CA PHE A 177 12.08 18.37 4.45
C PHE A 177 13.01 18.60 3.25
N ALA A 178 12.69 19.53 2.33
CA ALA A 178 13.45 19.75 1.10
C ALA A 178 14.95 20.00 1.37
N ASP A 179 15.27 20.76 2.42
CA ASP A 179 16.65 21.07 2.80
C ASP A 179 17.49 19.84 3.20
N ARG A 180 16.86 18.70 3.52
CA ARG A 180 17.57 17.46 3.87
C ARG A 180 18.12 16.73 2.66
N PHE A 181 17.57 16.97 1.47
CA PHE A 181 17.92 16.25 0.25
C PHE A 181 18.12 17.22 -0.92
N PRO A 182 19.10 18.14 -0.83
CA PRO A 182 19.31 19.16 -1.85
C PRO A 182 19.51 18.56 -3.24
N ASP A 183 19.11 19.32 -4.25
CA ASP A 183 19.34 18.97 -5.64
C ASP A 183 20.84 18.78 -5.89
N SER A 184 21.17 17.75 -6.65
CA SER A 184 22.54 17.50 -7.10
C SER A 184 22.53 17.49 -8.62
N SER A 185 23.60 18.02 -9.22
CA SER A 185 23.87 17.90 -10.65
C SER A 185 24.35 16.50 -11.04
N ASP A 186 24.66 15.65 -10.07
CA ASP A 186 25.12 14.29 -10.30
C ASP A 186 23.94 13.40 -10.68
N PHE A 187 23.95 12.91 -11.92
CA PHE A 187 23.01 11.90 -12.35
C PHE A 187 23.41 10.54 -11.76
N PRO A 188 22.45 9.75 -11.24
CA PRO A 188 22.73 8.38 -10.88
C PRO A 188 23.20 7.58 -12.11
N PRO A 189 23.99 6.50 -11.89
CA PRO A 189 24.40 5.60 -12.98
C PRO A 189 23.20 5.13 -13.83
N LYS A 190 23.41 4.93 -15.13
CA LYS A 190 22.33 4.53 -16.07
C LYS A 190 21.67 3.19 -15.69
N ASP A 191 22.37 2.35 -14.96
CA ASP A 191 21.96 1.03 -14.48
C ASP A 191 21.48 1.04 -13.03
N ASP A 192 21.36 2.21 -12.39
CA ASP A 192 20.82 2.32 -11.04
C ASP A 192 19.30 2.07 -11.03
N VAL A 193 18.95 0.84 -10.68
CA VAL A 193 17.56 0.40 -10.57
C VAL A 193 16.78 1.15 -9.47
N ILE A 194 17.47 1.66 -8.44
CA ILE A 194 16.83 2.36 -7.31
C ILE A 194 16.26 3.71 -7.77
N SER A 195 16.98 4.43 -8.63
CA SER A 195 16.52 5.70 -9.20
C SER A 195 15.68 5.52 -10.48
N THR A 196 15.73 4.34 -11.10
CA THR A 196 14.91 4.04 -12.29
C THR A 196 13.47 3.69 -11.92
N TYR A 197 13.26 2.88 -10.87
CA TYR A 197 11.97 2.28 -10.55
C TYR A 197 11.36 2.80 -9.24
N GLN A 198 10.02 2.80 -9.16
CA GLN A 198 9.26 3.33 -8.02
C GLN A 198 9.47 2.51 -6.74
N GLY A 199 9.80 1.22 -6.82
CA GLY A 199 10.07 0.35 -5.66
C GLY A 199 11.38 0.72 -4.92
N GLY A 200 12.29 1.44 -5.56
CA GLY A 200 13.55 1.89 -4.96
C GLY A 200 14.40 0.72 -4.45
N LYS A 201 14.90 0.84 -3.21
CA LYS A 201 15.84 -0.13 -2.63
C LYS A 201 15.26 -1.56 -2.52
N PHE A 202 13.94 -1.71 -2.43
CA PHE A 202 13.30 -3.03 -2.34
C PHE A 202 13.61 -3.93 -3.54
N LEU A 203 13.91 -3.35 -4.71
CA LEU A 203 14.35 -4.12 -5.88
C LEU A 203 15.67 -4.87 -5.66
N LEU A 204 16.44 -4.49 -4.63
CA LEU A 204 17.71 -5.13 -4.27
C LEU A 204 17.57 -6.14 -3.12
N ASP A 205 16.41 -6.17 -2.45
CA ASP A 205 16.23 -6.94 -1.22
C ASP A 205 15.78 -8.38 -1.48
N GLY A 206 15.40 -8.73 -2.72
CA GLY A 206 14.89 -10.05 -3.08
C GLY A 206 15.31 -10.54 -4.48
N PRO A 207 14.92 -11.77 -4.86
CA PRO A 207 14.20 -12.74 -4.04
C PRO A 207 15.05 -13.30 -2.89
N GLN A 208 14.47 -13.42 -1.69
CA GLN A 208 15.13 -14.08 -0.56
C GLN A 208 14.80 -15.57 -0.55
N TYR A 209 15.82 -16.41 -0.72
CA TYR A 209 15.68 -17.86 -0.61
C TYR A 209 16.07 -18.34 0.78
N LYS A 210 15.46 -19.44 1.25
CA LYS A 210 15.97 -20.15 2.42
C LYS A 210 17.39 -20.63 2.11
N LYS A 211 18.30 -20.42 3.05
CA LYS A 211 19.63 -21.05 3.05
C LYS A 211 19.50 -22.52 3.40
#